data_AF-A0A3D0VBT5-F1
#
_entry.id   AF-A0A3D0VBT5-F1
#
_cell.length_a   1.000
_cell.length_b   1.000
_cell.length_c   1.000
_cell.angle_alpha   90.00
_cell.angle_beta   90.00
_cell.angle_gamma   90.00
#
_symmetry.space_group_name_H-M   'P 1'
#
loop_
_entity.id
_entity.type
_entity.pdbx_description
1 polymer ?
#
loop_
_entity_poly.entity_id
_entity_poly.type
_entity_poly.pdbx_seq_one_letter_code
_entity_poly.pdbx_strand_id
1 'polypeptide(L)'
;MRKRPVSGPPGAHVPDPARAPFRAVALCLALMLAGCTGDGSNAPTGSVTGTGTGPERAAPPHVVKRLDLQLHIPWAAVFLPDGTAIISERDTALLKAVRDGQATTLGQVPGVAPDGEGGLLGLALSPGFPADKYLYVYFTSAQDNRIARLELTEKPDGSLAFGDPEVVFTGIPKASTHNGGRIRFGPDGFLYVGTGDSQRREQP
;
A
#
# COMPACT_ATOMS: atom_id res chain seq x y z
N MET A 1 -44.35 46.04 0.61
CA MET A 1 -43.05 46.25 1.30
C MET A 1 -41.92 46.25 0.26
N ARG A 2 -41.46 47.42 -0.18
CA ARG A 2 -40.40 47.57 -1.20
C ARG A 2 -39.07 47.81 -0.49
N LYS A 3 -38.09 46.90 -0.64
CA LYS A 3 -36.72 47.11 -0.16
C LYS A 3 -35.94 47.94 -1.19
N ARG A 4 -35.32 49.04 -0.75
CA ARG A 4 -34.37 49.84 -1.52
C ARG A 4 -32.98 49.15 -1.48
N PRO A 5 -32.17 49.20 -2.55
CA PRO A 5 -30.78 48.78 -2.50
C PRO A 5 -29.90 49.90 -1.92
N VAL A 6 -28.92 49.53 -1.10
CA VAL A 6 -27.87 50.43 -0.58
C VAL A 6 -26.64 50.29 -1.47
N SER A 7 -26.13 51.43 -1.89
CA SER A 7 -24.95 51.66 -2.71
C SER A 7 -23.64 51.20 -2.04
N GLY A 8 -22.79 50.49 -2.77
CA GLY A 8 -21.42 50.18 -2.38
C GLY A 8 -20.45 51.34 -2.68
N PRO A 9 -19.40 51.54 -1.88
CA PRO A 9 -18.33 52.51 -2.16
C PRO A 9 -17.24 51.94 -3.11
N PRO A 10 -16.42 52.82 -3.72
CA PRO A 10 -15.61 52.53 -4.91
C PRO A 10 -14.32 51.75 -4.61
N GLY A 11 -13.80 51.10 -5.64
CA GLY A 11 -12.65 50.20 -5.57
C GLY A 11 -11.28 50.84 -5.73
N ALA A 12 -10.31 49.92 -5.58
CA ALA A 12 -8.91 49.88 -6.02
C ALA A 12 -7.87 50.72 -5.25
N HIS A 13 -6.99 50.01 -4.55
CA HIS A 13 -5.58 50.39 -4.42
C HIS A 13 -4.71 49.28 -5.02
N VAL A 14 -4.04 49.63 -6.12
CA VAL A 14 -3.00 48.86 -6.81
C VAL A 14 -1.68 49.05 -6.07
N PRO A 15 -0.77 48.04 -6.03
CA PRO A 15 0.44 48.08 -5.23
C PRO A 15 1.50 49.01 -5.83
N ASP A 16 2.34 49.60 -4.97
CA ASP A 16 3.48 50.42 -5.38
C ASP A 16 4.76 49.56 -5.44
N PRO A 17 5.44 49.43 -6.61
CA PRO A 17 6.69 48.74 -6.78
C PRO A 17 7.87 49.72 -6.68
N ALA A 18 8.52 49.80 -5.52
CA ALA A 18 9.77 50.54 -5.38
C ALA A 18 11.00 49.63 -5.62
N ARG A 19 11.80 50.04 -6.60
CA ARG A 19 13.04 49.42 -7.11
C ARG A 19 14.28 49.81 -6.28
N ALA A 20 15.17 48.82 -6.12
CA ALA A 20 16.65 48.87 -6.20
C ALA A 20 17.45 49.62 -5.09
N PRO A 21 18.75 49.29 -4.81
CA PRO A 21 19.72 48.65 -5.71
C PRO A 21 20.59 47.50 -5.14
N PHE A 22 21.22 46.82 -6.10
CA PHE A 22 22.40 45.95 -6.00
C PHE A 22 23.43 46.37 -4.94
N ARG A 23 23.83 45.41 -4.10
CA ARG A 23 25.23 45.27 -3.65
C ARG A 23 25.62 43.80 -3.63
N ALA A 24 26.44 43.42 -4.61
CA ALA A 24 27.25 42.22 -4.54
C ALA A 24 28.30 42.41 -3.44
N VAL A 25 28.38 41.46 -2.51
CA VAL A 25 29.59 41.25 -1.70
C VAL A 25 29.91 39.77 -1.80
N ALA A 26 30.87 39.48 -2.67
CA ALA A 26 31.62 38.23 -2.62
C ALA A 26 32.55 38.32 -1.40
N LEU A 27 32.48 37.36 -0.49
CA LEU A 27 33.55 37.10 0.46
C LEU A 27 33.78 35.60 0.55
N CYS A 28 34.87 35.15 -0.07
CA CYS A 28 35.48 33.86 0.16
C CYS A 28 35.91 33.76 1.63
N LEU A 29 35.53 32.68 2.30
CA LEU A 29 36.33 32.17 3.42
C LEU A 29 36.39 30.64 3.33
N ALA A 30 37.52 30.17 2.82
CA ALA A 30 37.95 28.79 2.95
C ALA A 30 38.51 28.59 4.37
N LEU A 31 38.07 27.54 5.06
CA LEU A 31 38.76 26.99 6.22
C LEU A 31 38.91 25.48 6.05
N MET A 32 40.16 25.03 6.13
CA MET A 32 40.65 23.67 5.97
C MET A 32 40.47 22.84 7.26
N LEU A 33 40.15 21.56 7.04
CA LEU A 33 40.48 20.32 7.76
C LEU A 33 40.88 20.34 9.24
N ALA A 34 40.08 19.62 10.04
CA ALA A 34 40.51 18.64 11.05
C ALA A 34 39.39 17.56 11.10
N GLY A 35 39.58 16.25 10.97
CA GLY A 35 40.72 15.43 11.37
C GLY A 35 40.39 14.70 12.67
N CYS A 36 39.45 13.75 12.66
CA CYS A 36 39.26 12.78 13.75
C CYS A 36 39.29 11.36 13.19
N THR A 37 40.49 10.79 13.15
CA THR A 37 40.74 9.35 13.11
C THR A 37 40.33 8.75 14.46
N GLY A 38 39.25 7.97 14.49
CA GLY A 38 38.90 7.16 15.65
C GLY A 38 39.64 5.82 15.57
N ASP A 39 40.63 5.66 16.45
CA ASP A 39 41.46 4.46 16.59
C ASP A 39 40.63 3.20 16.90
N GLY A 40 41.09 2.11 16.30
CA GLY A 40 40.54 0.78 16.51
C GLY A 40 40.64 0.32 17.96
N SER A 41 39.49 -0.03 18.54
CA SER A 41 39.42 -0.85 19.74
C SER A 41 38.98 -2.26 19.35
N ASN A 42 39.91 -3.19 19.52
CA ASN A 42 39.75 -4.63 19.35
C ASN A 42 38.44 -5.15 19.97
N ALA A 43 37.50 -5.55 19.13
CA ALA A 43 36.47 -6.52 19.52
C ALA A 43 37.05 -7.93 19.34
N PRO A 44 36.89 -8.86 20.30
CA PRO A 44 37.40 -10.21 20.15
C PRO A 44 36.65 -10.90 19.02
N THR A 45 37.35 -11.17 17.92
CA THR A 45 36.82 -11.99 16.82
C THR A 45 36.82 -13.44 17.29
N GLY A 46 35.70 -13.89 17.83
CA GLY A 46 35.39 -15.32 17.91
C GLY A 46 35.27 -15.85 16.48
N SER A 47 36.32 -16.53 16.01
CA SER A 47 36.29 -17.27 14.75
C SER A 47 35.34 -18.45 14.89
N VAL A 48 34.05 -18.26 14.61
CA VAL A 48 33.14 -19.37 14.35
C VAL A 48 33.43 -19.82 12.92
N THR A 49 34.31 -20.82 12.78
CA THR A 49 34.52 -21.54 11.53
C THR A 49 33.31 -22.45 11.28
N GLY A 50 32.17 -21.83 10.99
CA GLY A 50 30.99 -22.52 10.50
C GLY A 50 31.17 -22.76 9.01
N THR A 51 31.50 -23.98 8.61
CA THR A 51 31.30 -24.47 7.24
C THR A 51 29.81 -24.61 6.96
N GLY A 52 29.09 -23.48 6.98
CA GLY A 52 27.75 -23.39 6.44
C GLY A 52 27.90 -23.15 4.95
N THR A 53 27.50 -24.13 4.13
CA THR A 53 27.12 -23.88 2.74
C THR A 53 25.95 -22.90 2.79
N GLY A 54 26.26 -21.60 2.75
CA GLY A 54 25.26 -20.55 2.62
C GLY A 54 24.42 -20.81 1.37
N PRO A 55 23.14 -20.41 1.36
CA PRO A 55 22.29 -20.62 0.20
C PRO A 55 22.95 -19.99 -1.02
N GLU A 56 23.14 -20.81 -2.05
CA GLU A 56 23.61 -20.36 -3.36
C GLU A 56 22.77 -19.15 -3.77
N ARG A 57 23.45 -18.03 -4.05
CA ARG A 57 22.78 -16.77 -4.38
C ARG A 57 21.93 -17.00 -5.63
N ALA A 58 20.61 -17.00 -5.45
CA ALA A 58 19.68 -17.13 -6.56
C ALA A 58 20.03 -16.13 -7.67
N ALA A 59 20.06 -16.60 -8.92
CA ALA A 59 20.27 -15.75 -10.07
C ALA A 59 19.23 -14.60 -10.07
N PRO A 60 19.58 -13.39 -10.53
CA PRO A 60 18.64 -12.29 -10.60
C PRO A 60 17.38 -12.69 -11.40
N PRO A 61 16.17 -12.27 -10.97
CA PRO A 61 14.97 -12.54 -11.74
C PRO A 61 15.07 -11.86 -13.11
N HIS A 62 14.57 -12.52 -14.15
CA HIS A 62 14.42 -11.96 -15.49
C HIS A 62 12.94 -12.00 -15.91
N VAL A 63 12.56 -11.09 -16.80
CA VAL A 63 11.18 -10.99 -17.28
C VAL A 63 10.91 -12.12 -18.27
N VAL A 64 10.00 -13.03 -17.93
CA VAL A 64 9.60 -14.15 -18.80
C VAL A 64 8.45 -13.79 -19.74
N LYS A 65 7.53 -12.91 -19.30
CA LYS A 65 6.36 -12.47 -20.07
C LYS A 65 5.89 -11.12 -19.56
N ARG A 66 5.38 -10.28 -20.48
CA ARG A 66 4.61 -9.07 -20.15
C ARG A 66 3.15 -9.32 -20.51
N LEU A 67 2.25 -8.96 -19.61
CA LEU A 67 0.81 -9.05 -19.83
C LEU A 67 0.24 -7.64 -19.80
N ASP A 68 -0.47 -7.26 -20.85
CA ASP A 68 -1.26 -6.03 -20.86
C ASP A 68 -2.70 -6.39 -20.48
N LEU A 69 -2.99 -6.30 -19.19
CA LEU A 69 -4.24 -6.77 -18.59
C LEU A 69 -5.25 -5.65 -18.33
N GLN A 70 -4.88 -4.40 -18.64
CA GLN A 70 -5.69 -3.20 -18.39
C GLN A 70 -6.28 -3.12 -16.95
N LEU A 71 -5.49 -3.47 -15.94
CA LEU A 71 -5.90 -3.42 -14.53
C LEU A 71 -5.94 -1.96 -14.02
N HIS A 72 -6.92 -1.65 -13.18
CA HIS A 72 -7.03 -0.33 -12.56
C HIS A 72 -6.38 -0.30 -11.18
N ILE A 73 -5.19 0.30 -11.08
CA ILE A 73 -4.42 0.43 -9.83
C ILE A 73 -4.36 -0.92 -9.07
N PRO A 74 -3.74 -1.95 -9.69
CA PRO A 74 -3.58 -3.24 -9.03
C PRO A 74 -2.69 -3.09 -7.78
N TRP A 75 -3.10 -3.70 -6.66
CA TRP A 75 -2.46 -3.48 -5.36
C TRP A 75 -1.78 -4.73 -4.81
N ALA A 76 -2.53 -5.81 -4.62
CA ALA A 76 -2.00 -7.07 -4.13
C ALA A 76 -2.36 -8.22 -5.07
N ALA A 77 -1.53 -9.26 -5.06
CA ALA A 77 -1.76 -10.49 -5.81
C ALA A 77 -1.50 -11.70 -4.91
N VAL A 78 -2.36 -12.72 -5.03
CA VAL A 78 -2.15 -14.07 -4.49
C VAL A 78 -2.37 -15.09 -5.60
N PHE A 79 -1.72 -16.24 -5.50
CA PHE A 79 -1.85 -17.31 -6.50
C PHE A 79 -2.59 -18.48 -5.90
N LEU A 80 -3.68 -18.89 -6.56
CA LEU A 80 -4.39 -20.12 -6.25
C LEU A 80 -3.51 -21.34 -6.57
N PRO A 81 -3.80 -22.54 -6.04
CA PRO A 81 -3.00 -23.74 -6.28
C PRO A 81 -2.85 -24.13 -7.76
N ASP A 82 -3.78 -23.71 -8.60
CA ASP A 82 -3.75 -23.94 -10.05
C ASP A 82 -2.96 -22.88 -10.84
N GLY A 83 -2.35 -21.91 -10.15
CA GLY A 83 -1.59 -20.81 -10.75
C GLY A 83 -2.41 -19.58 -11.14
N THR A 84 -3.72 -19.60 -10.97
CA THR A 84 -4.58 -18.41 -11.18
C THR A 84 -4.18 -17.31 -10.20
N ALA A 85 -3.89 -16.11 -10.68
CA ALA A 85 -3.64 -14.97 -9.81
C ALA A 85 -4.96 -14.27 -9.47
N ILE A 86 -5.22 -14.04 -8.19
CA ILE A 86 -6.26 -13.11 -7.73
C ILE A 86 -5.60 -11.79 -7.41
N ILE A 87 -6.10 -10.71 -7.99
CA ILE A 87 -5.55 -9.36 -7.85
C ILE A 87 -6.62 -8.42 -7.30
N SER A 88 -6.25 -7.60 -6.31
CA SER A 88 -7.08 -6.48 -5.86
C SER A 88 -6.81 -5.23 -6.69
N GLU A 89 -7.87 -4.55 -7.10
CA GLU A 89 -7.81 -3.19 -7.63
C GLU A 89 -8.23 -2.20 -6.55
N ARG A 90 -7.31 -1.29 -6.18
CA ARG A 90 -7.47 -0.46 -4.97
C ARG A 90 -8.73 0.40 -5.01
N ASP A 91 -8.89 1.16 -6.08
CA ASP A 91 -9.88 2.24 -6.16
C ASP A 91 -11.22 1.77 -6.73
N THR A 92 -11.25 0.68 -7.51
CA THR A 92 -12.50 0.11 -8.02
C THR A 92 -13.12 -0.89 -7.04
N ALA A 93 -12.35 -1.32 -6.04
CA ALA A 93 -12.69 -2.41 -5.12
C ALA A 93 -12.99 -3.74 -5.81
N LEU A 94 -12.49 -3.93 -7.03
CA LEU A 94 -12.68 -5.17 -7.79
C LEU A 94 -11.63 -6.22 -7.41
N LEU A 95 -12.07 -7.46 -7.32
CA LEU A 95 -11.19 -8.62 -7.43
C LEU A 95 -11.14 -9.10 -8.88
N LYS A 96 -9.93 -9.33 -9.36
CA LYS A 96 -9.63 -9.80 -10.71
C LYS A 96 -9.01 -11.19 -10.64
N ALA A 97 -9.39 -12.09 -11.54
CA ALA A 97 -8.67 -13.35 -11.77
C ALA A 97 -7.85 -13.22 -13.03
N VAL A 98 -6.60 -13.66 -12.98
CA VAL A 98 -5.73 -13.76 -14.16
C VAL A 98 -5.38 -15.22 -14.36
N ARG A 99 -5.87 -15.79 -15.46
CA ARG A 99 -5.59 -17.16 -15.91
C ARG A 99 -5.25 -17.12 -17.40
N ASP A 100 -4.23 -17.87 -17.80
CA ASP A 100 -3.79 -17.96 -19.21
C ASP A 100 -3.50 -16.61 -19.89
N GLY A 101 -3.08 -15.62 -19.11
CA GLY A 101 -2.76 -14.27 -19.59
C GLY A 101 -3.98 -13.39 -19.87
N GLN A 102 -5.17 -13.80 -19.42
CA GLN A 102 -6.41 -13.02 -19.52
C GLN A 102 -6.90 -12.64 -18.14
N ALA A 103 -7.41 -11.41 -17.99
CA ALA A 103 -8.00 -10.93 -16.74
C ALA A 103 -9.54 -10.95 -16.82
N THR A 104 -10.19 -11.52 -15.82
CA THR A 104 -11.65 -11.46 -15.62
C THR A 104 -11.98 -10.80 -14.29
N THR A 105 -13.19 -10.27 -14.15
CA THR A 105 -13.68 -9.68 -12.90
C THR A 105 -14.46 -10.73 -12.12
N LEU A 106 -14.08 -10.98 -10.86
CA LEU A 106 -14.85 -11.83 -9.95
C LEU A 106 -16.05 -11.06 -9.40
N GLY A 107 -15.82 -9.79 -9.04
CA GLY A 107 -16.82 -8.91 -8.45
C GLY A 107 -16.20 -7.75 -7.70
N GLN A 108 -17.05 -6.83 -7.27
CA GLN A 108 -16.69 -5.74 -6.35
C GLN A 108 -16.88 -6.20 -4.92
N VAL A 109 -15.88 -5.97 -4.06
CA VAL A 109 -15.99 -6.29 -2.62
C VAL A 109 -16.89 -5.25 -1.95
N PRO A 110 -18.05 -5.64 -1.39
CA PRO A 110 -18.95 -4.70 -0.73
C PRO A 110 -18.32 -4.02 0.50
N GLY A 111 -18.72 -2.77 0.77
CA GLY A 111 -18.29 -2.04 1.96
C GLY A 111 -16.91 -1.38 1.88
N VAL A 112 -16.20 -1.56 0.77
CA VAL A 112 -14.98 -0.80 0.46
C VAL A 112 -15.34 0.64 0.11
N ALA A 113 -14.65 1.60 0.73
CA ALA A 113 -14.78 3.03 0.46
C ALA A 113 -13.37 3.61 0.25
N PRO A 114 -12.88 3.62 -1.00
CA PRO A 114 -11.56 4.16 -1.32
C PRO A 114 -11.46 5.66 -1.02
N ASP A 115 -10.32 6.07 -0.48
CA ASP A 115 -9.96 7.48 -0.22
C ASP A 115 -8.45 7.58 -0.03
N GLY A 116 -7.80 8.49 -0.78
CA GLY A 116 -6.34 8.64 -0.78
C GLY A 116 -5.60 7.32 -1.09
N GLU A 117 -4.87 6.79 -0.11
CA GLU A 117 -4.18 5.48 -0.19
C GLU A 117 -5.05 4.29 0.21
N GLY A 118 -6.26 4.54 0.71
CA GLY A 118 -7.23 3.51 1.11
C GLY A 118 -8.00 2.92 -0.08
N GLY A 119 -8.52 1.71 0.11
CA GLY A 119 -9.28 0.97 -0.90
C GLY A 119 -9.29 -0.52 -0.63
N LEU A 120 -9.37 -1.35 -1.67
CA LEU A 120 -9.15 -2.80 -1.56
C LEU A 120 -7.64 -3.09 -1.63
N LEU A 121 -7.05 -3.49 -0.51
CA LEU A 121 -5.60 -3.54 -0.35
C LEU A 121 -5.07 -4.99 -0.34
N GLY A 122 -4.66 -5.49 0.82
CA GLY A 122 -3.99 -6.77 0.95
C GLY A 122 -4.89 -7.96 0.71
N LEU A 123 -4.28 -9.02 0.19
CA LEU A 123 -4.88 -10.33 -0.03
C LEU A 123 -4.04 -11.41 0.66
N ALA A 124 -4.68 -12.42 1.24
CA ALA A 124 -4.02 -13.62 1.73
C ALA A 124 -4.93 -14.83 1.56
N LEU A 125 -4.41 -15.94 1.04
CA LEU A 125 -5.14 -17.21 1.06
C LEU A 125 -5.04 -17.84 2.44
N SER A 126 -6.12 -18.46 2.90
CA SER A 126 -6.10 -19.30 4.10
C SER A 126 -4.99 -20.37 3.99
N PRO A 127 -4.29 -20.72 5.09
CA PRO A 127 -3.41 -21.89 5.10
C PRO A 127 -4.16 -23.19 4.72
N GLY A 128 -5.46 -23.24 4.99
CA GLY A 128 -6.38 -24.33 4.63
C GLY A 128 -7.05 -24.18 3.26
N PHE A 129 -6.62 -23.24 2.42
CA PHE A 129 -7.32 -22.87 1.17
C PHE A 129 -7.75 -24.04 0.29
N PRO A 130 -6.97 -25.13 0.09
CA PRO A 130 -7.43 -26.26 -0.71
C PRO A 130 -8.76 -26.86 -0.24
N ALA A 131 -9.07 -26.78 1.06
CA ALA A 131 -10.29 -27.29 1.67
C ALA A 131 -11.33 -26.19 1.93
N ASP A 132 -10.93 -25.08 2.53
CA ASP A 132 -11.88 -24.04 3.02
C ASP A 132 -12.21 -22.94 2.00
N LYS A 133 -11.41 -22.83 0.93
CA LYS A 133 -11.57 -21.84 -0.14
C LYS A 133 -11.59 -20.37 0.33
N TYR A 134 -11.03 -20.05 1.49
CA TYR A 134 -11.08 -18.69 2.01
C TYR A 134 -9.97 -17.77 1.49
N LEU A 135 -10.38 -16.64 0.91
CA LEU A 135 -9.55 -15.48 0.62
C LEU A 135 -9.78 -14.41 1.68
N TYR A 136 -8.72 -14.04 2.40
CA TYR A 136 -8.74 -12.90 3.31
C TYR A 136 -8.41 -11.62 2.55
N VAL A 137 -9.16 -10.57 2.85
CA VAL A 137 -9.01 -9.24 2.25
C VAL A 137 -8.84 -8.20 3.34
N TYR A 138 -7.87 -7.29 3.16
CA TYR A 138 -7.77 -6.05 3.92
C TYR A 138 -8.33 -4.91 3.08
N PHE A 139 -9.23 -4.11 3.64
CA PHE A 139 -9.80 -2.98 2.91
C PHE A 139 -10.14 -1.79 3.81
N THR A 140 -10.17 -0.62 3.19
CA THR A 140 -10.67 0.61 3.79
C THR A 140 -12.18 0.68 3.62
N SER A 141 -12.92 0.77 4.73
CA SER A 141 -14.36 1.01 4.78
C SER A 141 -14.65 2.49 4.97
N ALA A 142 -15.94 2.86 5.01
CA ALA A 142 -16.35 4.21 5.35
C ALA A 142 -15.84 4.67 6.73
N GLN A 143 -15.65 3.75 7.68
CA GLN A 143 -15.37 4.07 9.09
C GLN A 143 -13.92 3.78 9.52
N ASP A 144 -13.31 2.73 8.97
CA ASP A 144 -12.08 2.12 9.45
C ASP A 144 -11.46 1.25 8.36
N ASN A 145 -10.24 0.76 8.58
CA ASN A 145 -9.72 -0.39 7.87
C ASN A 145 -10.23 -1.69 8.50
N ARG A 146 -10.46 -2.72 7.68
CA ARG A 146 -11.05 -4.00 8.09
C ARG A 146 -10.34 -5.17 7.45
N ILE A 147 -10.50 -6.32 8.08
CA ILE A 147 -10.19 -7.62 7.50
C ILE A 147 -11.49 -8.41 7.39
N ALA A 148 -11.74 -8.99 6.23
CA ALA A 148 -12.82 -9.94 6.01
C ALA A 148 -12.27 -11.19 5.33
N ARG A 149 -13.03 -12.29 5.40
CA ARG A 149 -12.82 -13.46 4.55
C ARG A 149 -13.95 -13.57 3.53
N LEU A 150 -13.61 -14.06 2.36
CA LEU A 150 -14.49 -14.35 1.23
C LEU A 150 -14.35 -15.83 0.91
N GLU A 151 -15.46 -16.56 0.81
CA GLU A 151 -15.44 -17.93 0.29
C GLU A 151 -15.39 -17.86 -1.23
N LEU A 152 -14.31 -18.35 -1.84
CA LEU A 152 -14.20 -18.48 -3.29
C LEU A 152 -14.95 -19.72 -3.77
N THR A 153 -15.74 -19.54 -4.83
CA THR A 153 -16.47 -20.62 -5.49
C THR A 153 -16.17 -20.62 -6.97
N GLU A 154 -16.37 -21.78 -7.59
CA GLU A 154 -16.28 -21.93 -9.05
C GLU A 154 -17.68 -22.19 -9.60
N LYS A 155 -18.06 -21.42 -10.62
CA LYS A 155 -19.32 -21.60 -11.33
C LYS A 155 -19.23 -22.77 -12.31
N PRO A 156 -20.36 -23.31 -12.79
CA PRO A 156 -20.36 -24.39 -13.78
C PRO A 156 -19.61 -24.10 -15.08
N ASP A 157 -19.43 -22.82 -15.42
CA ASP A 157 -18.66 -22.37 -16.59
C ASP A 157 -17.15 -22.22 -16.32
N GLY A 158 -16.68 -22.60 -15.12
CA GLY A 158 -15.29 -22.51 -14.70
C GLY A 158 -14.84 -21.12 -14.25
N SER A 159 -15.74 -20.13 -14.24
CA SER A 159 -15.43 -18.79 -13.73
C SER A 159 -15.48 -18.74 -12.21
N LEU A 160 -14.57 -17.96 -11.61
CA LEU A 160 -14.53 -17.76 -10.16
C LEU A 160 -15.57 -16.73 -9.71
N ALA A 161 -16.10 -16.95 -8.52
CA ALA A 161 -16.96 -16.04 -7.80
C ALA A 161 -16.61 -16.04 -6.31
N PHE A 162 -17.21 -15.15 -5.54
CA PHE A 162 -17.08 -15.13 -4.09
C PHE A 162 -18.40 -14.84 -3.40
N GLY A 163 -18.58 -15.40 -2.20
CA GLY A 163 -19.71 -15.12 -1.32
C GLY A 163 -19.58 -13.79 -0.57
N ASP A 164 -20.60 -13.43 0.20
CA ASP A 164 -20.60 -12.17 0.96
C ASP A 164 -19.41 -12.08 1.94
N PRO A 165 -18.84 -10.87 2.17
CA PRO A 165 -17.76 -10.70 3.12
C PRO A 165 -18.17 -11.01 4.56
N GLU A 166 -17.45 -11.95 5.18
CA GLU A 166 -17.50 -12.15 6.62
C GLU A 166 -16.38 -11.34 7.28
N VAL A 167 -16.75 -10.27 7.97
CA VAL A 167 -15.78 -9.40 8.64
C VAL A 167 -15.20 -10.11 9.87
N VAL A 168 -13.89 -10.28 9.87
CA VAL A 168 -13.15 -10.97 10.95
C VAL A 168 -12.46 -10.00 11.91
N PHE A 169 -12.16 -8.77 11.46
CA PHE A 169 -11.55 -7.75 12.30
C PHE A 169 -11.92 -6.33 11.81
N THR A 170 -12.21 -5.44 12.76
CA THR A 170 -12.59 -4.03 12.52
C THR A 170 -11.81 -3.10 13.44
N GLY A 171 -12.01 -1.79 13.29
CA GLY A 171 -11.44 -0.78 14.16
C GLY A 171 -9.98 -0.45 13.88
N ILE A 172 -9.39 -0.97 12.81
CA ILE A 172 -8.05 -0.57 12.38
C ILE A 172 -8.14 0.89 11.91
N PRO A 173 -7.37 1.83 12.47
CA PRO A 173 -7.43 3.22 12.05
C PRO A 173 -7.21 3.39 10.55
N LYS A 174 -7.87 4.41 9.97
CA LYS A 174 -7.67 4.84 8.59
C LYS A 174 -7.42 6.34 8.52
N ALA A 175 -6.74 6.76 7.46
CA ALA A 175 -6.56 8.15 7.06
C ALA A 175 -6.46 8.24 5.52
N SER A 176 -6.22 9.42 4.97
CA SER A 176 -5.96 9.56 3.54
C SER A 176 -4.59 9.01 3.12
N THR A 177 -3.64 8.89 4.06
CA THR A 177 -2.32 8.25 3.83
C THR A 177 -1.94 7.37 5.01
N HIS A 178 -0.95 6.49 4.79
CA HIS A 178 -0.38 5.57 5.78
C HIS A 178 -1.41 4.59 6.33
N ASN A 179 -2.18 3.95 5.45
CA ASN A 179 -3.18 2.94 5.84
C ASN A 179 -2.58 1.53 6.05
N GLY A 180 -1.34 1.30 5.60
CA GLY A 180 -0.73 -0.04 5.60
C GLY A 180 -1.48 -0.98 4.65
N GLY A 181 -1.96 -2.11 5.18
CA GLY A 181 -2.84 -3.03 4.48
C GLY A 181 -2.18 -4.26 3.88
N ARG A 182 -0.94 -4.58 4.26
CA ARG A 182 -0.32 -5.87 3.93
C ARG A 182 -0.82 -6.92 4.92
N ILE A 183 -1.28 -8.06 4.41
CA ILE A 183 -1.65 -9.22 5.23
C ILE A 183 -0.97 -10.49 4.71
N ARG A 184 -0.60 -11.40 5.61
CA ARG A 184 -0.03 -12.72 5.26
C ARG A 184 -0.16 -13.69 6.42
N PHE A 185 -0.49 -14.94 6.14
CA PHE A 185 -0.37 -15.99 7.13
C PHE A 185 1.09 -16.41 7.32
N GLY A 186 1.51 -16.50 8.58
CA GLY A 186 2.82 -17.03 8.97
C GLY A 186 2.86 -18.55 8.99
N PRO A 187 4.05 -19.16 9.12
CA PRO A 187 4.21 -20.62 9.23
C PRO A 187 3.62 -21.20 10.52
N ASP A 188 3.32 -20.34 11.50
CA ASP A 188 2.65 -20.63 12.77
C ASP A 188 1.11 -20.60 12.66
N GLY A 189 0.56 -20.27 11.49
CA GLY A 189 -0.87 -20.23 11.24
C GLY A 189 -1.57 -18.92 11.64
N PHE A 190 -0.84 -17.94 12.16
CA PHE A 190 -1.42 -16.63 12.49
C PHE A 190 -1.46 -15.71 11.27
N LEU A 191 -2.48 -14.85 11.21
CA LEU A 191 -2.56 -13.77 10.23
C LEU A 191 -1.78 -12.55 10.73
N TYR A 192 -0.69 -12.22 10.05
CA TYR A 192 0.10 -11.02 10.31
C TYR A 192 -0.44 -9.86 9.49
N VAL A 193 -0.61 -8.71 10.14
CA VAL A 193 -1.26 -7.52 9.57
C VAL A 193 -0.33 -6.33 9.75
N GLY A 194 0.13 -5.75 8.64
CA GLY A 194 0.87 -4.49 8.64
C GLY A 194 -0.11 -3.32 8.54
N THR A 195 -0.33 -2.62 9.66
CA THR A 195 -1.14 -1.40 9.72
C THR A 195 -0.24 -0.17 9.67
N GLY A 196 -0.72 0.94 9.12
CA GLY A 196 0.02 2.20 9.17
C GLY A 196 -0.38 3.08 10.36
N ASP A 197 0.35 4.18 10.53
CA ASP A 197 0.12 5.13 11.65
C ASP A 197 -1.20 5.91 11.51
N SER A 198 -1.81 5.91 10.33
CA SER A 198 -3.02 6.67 9.99
C SER A 198 -2.92 8.15 10.35
N GLN A 199 -1.74 8.76 10.12
CA GLN A 199 -1.42 10.16 10.46
C GLN A 199 -1.54 10.47 11.96
N ARG A 200 -1.64 9.46 12.83
CA ARG A 200 -1.64 9.65 14.28
C ARG A 200 -0.20 9.83 14.75
N ARG A 201 0.16 11.07 15.05
CA ARG A 201 1.50 11.44 15.53
C ARG A 201 1.86 10.83 16.88
N GLU A 202 0.85 10.45 17.66
CA GLU A 202 1.00 9.82 18.96
C GLU A 202 0.43 8.40 18.88
N GLN A 203 1.23 7.49 18.32
CA GLN A 203 1.19 6.09 18.71
C GLN A 203 2.36 5.89 19.70
N PRO A 204 2.14 5.30 20.87
CA PRO A 204 3.22 5.04 21.83
C PRO A 204 4.33 4.16 21.23
#